data_AF-B7RUR8-F1
#
_entry.id   AF-B7RUR8-F1
#
_cell.length_a   1.000
_cell.length_b   1.000
_cell.length_c   1.000
_cell.angle_alpha   90.00
_cell.angle_beta   90.00
_cell.angle_gamma   90.00
#
_symmetry.space_group_name_H-M   'P 1'
#
loop_
_entity.id
_entity.type
_entity.pdbx_description
1 polymer ?
#
loop_
_entity_poly.entity_id
_entity_poly.type
_entity_poly.pdbx_seq_one_letter_code
_entity_poly.pdbx_strand_id
1 'polypeptide(L)'
;MVKSVTSFGRSGLSDWLLQRVSGVILLAYAICLGGTLVIGVNYAQWQAMFASTGMRVFTLLAILSLAAHAWIGMWAVGTDYLTERMLGTKGNLLRLAFQIGCSLAIFVYVIWGTQILWG
;
A
#
# COMPACT_ATOMS: atom_id res chain seq x y z
N MET A 1 -9.93 -8.07 -24.60
CA MET A 1 -9.10 -6.97 -24.08
C MET A 1 -7.76 -7.55 -23.66
N VAL A 2 -6.65 -7.08 -24.23
CA VAL A 2 -5.30 -7.52 -23.84
C VAL A 2 -5.00 -7.00 -22.42
N LYS A 3 -4.53 -7.86 -21.53
CA LYS A 3 -4.20 -7.48 -20.15
C LYS A 3 -2.81 -6.87 -20.09
N SER A 4 -2.67 -5.73 -19.40
CA SER A 4 -1.35 -5.17 -19.13
C SER A 4 -0.58 -6.09 -18.20
N VAL A 5 0.66 -6.42 -18.51
CA VAL A 5 1.48 -7.31 -17.68
C VAL A 5 1.88 -6.64 -16.35
N THR A 6 1.79 -5.31 -16.27
CA THR A 6 2.16 -4.53 -15.09
C THR A 6 0.98 -4.19 -14.17
N SER A 7 -0.26 -4.48 -14.58
CA SER A 7 -1.43 -4.27 -13.72
C SER A 7 -1.49 -5.32 -12.60
N PHE A 8 -1.97 -4.94 -11.43
CA PHE A 8 -2.06 -5.85 -10.27
C PHE A 8 -3.04 -7.00 -10.50
N GLY A 9 -4.30 -6.68 -10.82
CA GLY A 9 -5.37 -7.65 -10.93
C GLY A 9 -5.58 -8.17 -12.35
N ARG A 10 -6.67 -8.92 -12.49
CA ARG A 10 -7.02 -9.61 -13.74
C ARG A 10 -7.95 -8.78 -14.63
N SER A 11 -8.56 -7.73 -14.10
CA SER A 11 -9.51 -6.83 -14.76
C SER A 11 -9.68 -5.54 -13.97
N GLY A 12 -10.16 -4.48 -14.63
CA GLY A 12 -10.46 -3.21 -13.96
C GLY A 12 -11.49 -3.33 -12.83
N LEU A 13 -12.46 -4.24 -12.93
CA LEU A 13 -13.43 -4.49 -11.85
C LEU A 13 -12.76 -5.12 -10.62
N SER A 14 -11.80 -6.03 -10.83
CA SER A 14 -11.01 -6.63 -9.75
C SER A 14 -10.18 -5.57 -9.03
N ASP A 15 -9.49 -4.71 -9.80
CA ASP A 15 -8.67 -3.64 -9.23
C ASP A 15 -9.53 -2.60 -8.51
N TRP A 16 -10.71 -2.29 -9.06
CA TRP A 16 -11.69 -1.42 -8.42
C TRP A 16 -12.08 -1.96 -7.05
N LEU A 17 -12.46 -3.24 -6.95
CA LEU A 17 -12.89 -3.85 -5.69
C LEU A 17 -11.77 -3.86 -4.67
N LEU A 18 -10.57 -4.27 -5.08
CA LEU A 18 -9.39 -4.30 -4.20
C LEU A 18 -9.04 -2.91 -3.65
N GLN A 19 -9.15 -1.86 -4.46
CA GLN A 19 -8.95 -0.48 -4.01
C GLN A 19 -9.93 -0.07 -2.89
N ARG A 20 -11.22 -0.46 -2.99
CA ARG A 20 -12.23 -0.08 -1.99
C ARG A 20 -12.04 -0.85 -0.69
N VAL A 21 -11.85 -2.17 -0.80
CA VAL A 21 -11.65 -3.03 0.37
C VAL A 21 -10.38 -2.63 1.13
N SER A 22 -9.25 -2.46 0.42
CA SER A 22 -8.01 -2.00 1.04
C SER A 22 -8.16 -0.61 1.65
N GLY A 23 -8.86 0.32 0.98
CA GLY A 23 -9.12 1.66 1.50
C GLY A 23 -9.91 1.66 2.82
N VAL A 24 -10.94 0.81 2.96
CA VAL A 24 -11.70 0.67 4.21
C VAL A 24 -10.84 0.12 5.34
N ILE A 25 -9.99 -0.89 5.05
CA ILE A 25 -9.07 -1.46 6.05
C ILE A 25 -8.07 -0.38 6.51
N LEU A 26 -7.48 0.36 5.57
CA LEU A 26 -6.53 1.43 5.87
C LEU A 26 -7.19 2.56 6.68
N LEU A 27 -8.42 2.94 6.34
CA LEU A 27 -9.18 3.94 7.11
C LEU A 27 -9.44 3.48 8.54
N ALA A 28 -9.86 2.22 8.73
CA ALA A 28 -10.08 1.66 10.06
C ALA A 28 -8.77 1.66 10.89
N TYR A 29 -7.65 1.30 10.26
CA TYR A 29 -6.34 1.32 10.91
C TYR A 29 -5.89 2.74 11.28
N ALA A 30 -6.08 3.69 10.37
CA ALA A 30 -5.76 5.10 10.60
C ALA A 30 -6.60 5.70 11.74
N ILE A 31 -7.90 5.38 11.80
CA ILE A 31 -8.77 5.81 12.92
C ILE A 31 -8.32 5.18 14.23
N CYS A 32 -7.95 3.89 14.23
CA CYS A 32 -7.48 3.21 15.43
C CYS A 32 -6.20 3.86 15.99
N LEU A 33 -5.17 4.05 15.17
CA LEU A 33 -3.93 4.70 15.63
C LEU A 33 -4.13 6.18 15.93
N GLY A 34 -4.83 6.90 15.06
CA GLY A 34 -5.12 8.33 15.23
C GLY A 34 -5.91 8.59 16.51
N GLY A 35 -6.93 7.78 16.79
CA GLY A 35 -7.71 7.85 18.03
C GLY A 35 -6.85 7.61 19.27
N THR A 36 -5.99 6.59 19.26
CA THR A 36 -5.05 6.30 20.35
C THR A 36 -4.10 7.48 20.61
N LEU A 37 -3.59 8.11 19.55
CA LEU A 37 -2.70 9.28 19.68
C LEU A 37 -3.44 10.51 20.22
N VAL A 38 -4.68 10.75 19.78
CA VAL A 38 -5.51 11.88 20.25
C VAL A 38 -5.88 11.75 21.73
N ILE A 39 -6.19 10.53 22.20
CA ILE A 39 -6.47 10.26 23.62
C ILE A 39 -5.21 10.48 24.49
N GLY A 40 -4.03 10.36 23.88
CA GLY A 40 -2.74 10.41 24.57
C GLY A 40 -2.34 9.02 25.06
N VAL A 41 -1.15 8.60 24.65
CA VAL A 41 -0.61 7.27 24.95
C VAL A 41 0.85 7.41 25.35
N ASN A 42 1.22 6.83 26.48
CA ASN A 42 2.64 6.77 26.88
C ASN A 42 3.33 5.54 26.25
N TYR A 43 4.65 5.48 26.39
CA TYR A 43 5.45 4.40 25.81
C TYR A 43 5.01 3.00 26.25
N ALA A 44 4.73 2.79 27.54
CA ALA A 44 4.34 1.48 28.07
C ALA A 44 2.99 1.02 27.52
N GLN A 45 2.01 1.93 27.42
CA GLN A 45 0.70 1.63 26.82
C GLN A 45 0.82 1.33 25.32
N TRP A 46 1.63 2.10 24.60
CA TRP A 46 1.90 1.87 23.18
C TRP A 46 2.54 0.51 22.94
N GLN A 47 3.57 0.18 23.71
CA GLN A 47 4.28 -1.09 23.63
C GLN A 47 3.35 -2.26 23.98
N ALA A 48 2.51 -2.14 25.00
CA ALA A 48 1.51 -3.16 25.34
C ALA A 48 0.47 -3.37 24.23
N MET A 49 0.00 -2.28 23.59
CA MET A 49 -0.94 -2.36 22.48
C MET A 49 -0.36 -3.16 21.31
N PHE A 50 0.86 -2.85 20.86
CA PHE A 50 1.54 -3.54 19.77
C PHE A 50 2.12 -4.92 20.13
N ALA A 51 2.24 -5.24 21.42
CA ALA A 51 2.57 -6.59 21.88
C ALA A 51 1.39 -7.57 21.69
N SER A 52 0.15 -7.08 21.65
CA SER A 52 -1.03 -7.93 21.48
C SER A 52 -1.10 -8.56 20.08
N THR A 53 -1.47 -9.84 20.02
CA THR A 53 -1.65 -10.55 18.74
C THR A 53 -2.67 -9.87 17.84
N GLY A 54 -3.75 -9.32 18.42
CA GLY A 54 -4.77 -8.59 17.67
C GLY A 54 -4.20 -7.38 16.92
N MET A 55 -3.39 -6.55 17.59
CA MET A 55 -2.76 -5.39 16.94
C MET A 55 -1.71 -5.79 15.90
N ARG A 56 -0.95 -6.87 16.14
CA ARG A 56 0.02 -7.39 15.15
C ARG A 56 -0.67 -7.86 13.88
N VAL A 57 -1.74 -8.64 14.01
CA VAL A 57 -2.55 -9.10 12.88
C VAL A 57 -3.19 -7.93 12.15
N PHE A 58 -3.76 -6.96 12.89
CA PHE A 58 -4.39 -5.79 12.27
C PHE A 58 -3.37 -4.92 11.52
N THR A 59 -2.17 -4.71 12.09
CA THR A 59 -1.09 -3.97 11.45
C THR A 59 -0.58 -4.69 10.21
N LEU A 60 -0.40 -6.01 10.26
CA LEU A 60 -0.02 -6.79 9.07
C LEU A 60 -1.08 -6.71 7.98
N LEU A 61 -2.37 -6.81 8.35
CA LEU A 61 -3.48 -6.65 7.42
C LEU A 61 -3.48 -5.24 6.77
N ALA A 62 -3.19 -4.20 7.54
CA ALA A 62 -3.05 -2.84 7.03
C ALA A 62 -1.85 -2.71 6.07
N ILE A 63 -0.69 -3.31 6.38
CA ILE A 63 0.50 -3.31 5.51
C ILE A 63 0.22 -4.02 4.18
N LEU A 64 -0.43 -5.18 4.21
CA LEU A 64 -0.81 -5.91 2.99
C LEU A 64 -1.88 -5.15 2.18
N SER A 65 -2.81 -4.49 2.86
CA SER A 65 -3.79 -3.61 2.22
C SER A 65 -3.12 -2.41 1.56
N LEU A 66 -2.13 -1.80 2.23
CA LEU A 66 -1.32 -0.72 1.66
C LEU A 66 -0.56 -1.20 0.42
N ALA A 67 0.01 -2.40 0.45
CA ALA A 67 0.71 -2.97 -0.71
C ALA A 67 -0.21 -3.07 -1.94
N ALA A 68 -1.42 -3.61 -1.78
CA ALA A 68 -2.40 -3.69 -2.87
C ALA A 68 -2.90 -2.30 -3.31
N HIS A 69 -3.25 -1.44 -2.36
CA HIS A 69 -3.77 -0.09 -2.60
C HIS A 69 -2.74 0.78 -3.34
N ALA A 70 -1.49 0.77 -2.87
CA ALA A 70 -0.39 1.51 -3.46
C ALA A 70 0.00 0.96 -4.83
N TRP A 71 0.05 -0.36 -5.02
CA TRP A 71 0.36 -0.90 -6.34
C TRP A 71 -0.64 -0.42 -7.39
N ILE A 72 -1.94 -0.59 -7.15
CA ILE A 72 -2.97 -0.21 -8.11
C ILE A 72 -2.98 1.32 -8.30
N GLY A 73 -2.86 2.09 -7.22
CA GLY A 73 -2.89 3.55 -7.27
C GLY A 73 -1.70 4.13 -8.02
N MET A 74 -0.49 3.67 -7.70
CA MET A 74 0.72 4.12 -8.38
C MET A 74 0.76 3.63 -9.82
N TRP A 75 0.28 2.43 -10.11
CA TRP A 75 0.12 1.98 -11.50
C TRP A 75 -0.78 2.90 -12.31
N ALA A 76 -1.94 3.29 -11.77
CA ALA A 76 -2.87 4.20 -12.44
C ALA A 76 -2.21 5.58 -12.69
N VAL A 77 -1.53 6.15 -11.69
CA VAL A 77 -0.75 7.39 -11.85
C VAL A 77 0.31 7.24 -12.94
N GLY A 78 1.06 6.13 -12.93
CA GLY A 78 2.07 5.85 -13.94
C GLY A 78 1.48 5.77 -15.35
N THR A 79 0.35 5.09 -15.52
CA THR A 79 -0.29 4.94 -16.84
C THR A 79 -0.97 6.20 -17.36
N ASP A 80 -1.44 7.08 -16.46
CA ASP A 80 -2.13 8.31 -16.85
C ASP A 80 -1.16 9.45 -17.18
N TYR A 81 -0.07 9.56 -16.41
CA TYR A 81 0.84 10.71 -16.47
C TYR A 81 2.22 10.39 -17.06
N LEU A 82 2.75 9.18 -16.87
CA LEU A 82 4.08 8.80 -17.39
C LEU A 82 3.95 8.16 -18.78
N THR A 83 3.44 8.92 -19.74
CA THR A 83 3.18 8.45 -21.10
C THR A 83 4.05 9.15 -22.13
N GLU A 84 4.19 8.56 -23.31
CA GLU A 84 4.89 9.24 -24.41
C GLU A 84 4.22 10.55 -24.82
N ARG A 85 2.89 10.60 -24.73
CA ARG A 85 2.12 11.83 -24.99
C ARG A 85 2.51 12.97 -24.05
N MET A 86 2.79 12.66 -22.79
CA MET A 86 3.09 13.66 -21.75
C MET A 86 4.59 13.97 -21.62
N LEU A 87 5.44 12.97 -21.84
CA LEU A 87 6.88 13.04 -21.53
C LEU A 87 7.79 12.72 -22.74
N GLY A 88 7.23 12.64 -23.95
CA GLY A 88 7.94 12.29 -25.17
C GLY A 88 8.48 10.85 -25.16
N THR A 89 9.49 10.57 -25.98
CA THR A 89 10.05 9.21 -26.18
C THR A 89 10.56 8.54 -24.90
N LYS A 90 10.80 9.30 -23.82
CA LYS A 90 11.24 8.79 -22.51
C LYS A 90 10.10 8.30 -21.61
N GLY A 91 8.84 8.64 -21.93
CA GLY A 91 7.70 8.38 -21.04
C GLY A 91 7.57 6.91 -20.63
N ASN A 92 7.68 6.00 -21.59
CA ASN A 92 7.58 4.56 -21.32
C ASN A 92 8.72 4.02 -20.43
N LEU A 93 9.95 4.49 -20.62
CA LEU A 93 11.09 4.11 -19.78
C LEU A 93 10.92 4.64 -18.35
N LEU A 94 10.50 5.90 -18.21
CA LEU A 94 10.24 6.51 -16.91
C LEU A 94 9.13 5.79 -16.16
N ARG A 95 8.04 5.41 -16.86
CA ARG A 95 6.95 4.64 -16.28
C ARG A 95 7.40 3.29 -15.75
N LEU A 96 8.26 2.57 -16.50
CA LEU A 96 8.81 1.30 -16.05
C LEU A 96 9.69 1.47 -14.81
N ALA A 97 10.62 2.43 -14.84
CA ALA A 97 11.49 2.71 -13.70
C ALA A 97 10.70 3.10 -12.45
N PHE A 98 9.67 3.93 -12.62
CA PHE A 98 8.74 4.31 -11.58
C PHE A 98 7.98 3.12 -10.99
N GLN A 99 7.40 2.26 -11.84
CA GLN A 99 6.69 1.06 -11.38
C GLN A 99 7.62 0.11 -10.61
N ILE A 100 8.86 -0.07 -11.06
CA ILE A 100 9.88 -0.88 -10.35
C ILE A 100 10.18 -0.26 -8.98
N GLY A 101 10.41 1.06 -8.93
CA GLY A 101 10.67 1.77 -7.68
C GLY A 101 9.54 1.64 -6.67
N CYS A 102 8.29 1.84 -7.11
CA CYS A 102 7.11 1.64 -6.25
C CYS A 102 7.00 0.19 -5.76
N SER A 103 7.22 -0.78 -6.63
CA SER A 103 7.17 -2.21 -6.29
C SER A 103 8.22 -2.58 -5.23
N LEU A 104 9.45 -2.08 -5.38
CA LEU A 104 10.54 -2.31 -4.42
C LEU A 104 10.24 -1.65 -3.07
N ALA A 105 9.72 -0.42 -3.06
CA ALA A 105 9.32 0.25 -1.82
C ALA A 105 8.22 -0.53 -1.08
N ILE A 106 7.20 -1.00 -1.81
CA ILE A 106 6.14 -1.85 -1.26
C ILE A 106 6.73 -3.13 -0.65
N PHE A 107 7.64 -3.81 -1.36
CA PHE A 107 8.31 -5.01 -0.86
C PHE A 107 9.07 -4.72 0.44
N VAL A 108 9.86 -3.64 0.49
CA VAL A 108 10.57 -3.22 1.70
C VAL A 108 9.61 -2.98 2.85
N TYR A 109 8.49 -2.27 2.62
CA TYR A 109 7.50 -2.01 3.66
C TYR A 109 6.87 -3.29 4.23
N VAL A 110 6.57 -4.27 3.37
CA VAL A 110 6.01 -5.56 3.82
C VAL A 110 7.02 -6.32 4.68
N ILE A 111 8.26 -6.47 4.21
CA ILE A 111 9.30 -7.22 4.92
C ILE A 111 9.67 -6.51 6.23
N TRP A 112 9.98 -5.22 6.15
CA TRP A 112 10.41 -4.45 7.31
C TRP A 112 9.30 -4.33 8.36
N GLY A 113 8.05 -4.09 7.92
CA GLY A 113 6.90 -4.06 8.83
C GLY A 113 6.68 -5.40 9.52
N THR A 114 6.85 -6.51 8.82
CA THR A 114 6.78 -7.86 9.43
C THR A 114 7.90 -8.06 10.45
N GLN A 115 9.12 -7.62 10.14
CA GLN A 115 10.23 -7.68 11.11
C GLN A 115 9.97 -6.82 12.35
N ILE A 116 9.36 -5.64 12.23
CA ILE A 116 9.03 -4.80 13.39
C ILE A 116 8.00 -5.48 14.31
N LEU A 117 7.05 -6.23 13.74
CA LEU A 117 5.95 -6.83 14.51
C LEU A 117 6.34 -8.12 15.25
N TRP A 118 7.33 -8.86 14.74
CA TRP A 118 7.73 -10.18 15.26
C TRP A 118 9.23 -10.35 15.55
N GLY A 119 10.06 -9.37 15.20
CA GLY A 119 11.49 -9.32 15.51
C GLY A 119 11.80 -8.59 16.79
#